data_AF-W1XKM2-F1
#
_entry.id   AF-W1XKM2-F1
#
_cell.length_a   1.000
_cell.length_b   1.000
_cell.length_c   1.000
_cell.angle_alpha   90.00
_cell.angle_beta   90.00
_cell.angle_gamma   90.00
#
_symmetry.space_group_name_H-M   'P 1'
#
loop_
_entity.id
_entity.type
_entity.pdbx_description
1 polymer ?
#
loop_
_entity_poly.entity_id
_entity_poly.type
_entity_poly.pdbx_seq_one_letter_code
_entity_poly.pdbx_strand_id
1 'polypeptide(L)' 'ITYDVSKYFVIHNIPAQRELVSTIMEHWKSGFGSTYNPDRKDAFTGVELVNSIAVAVRTIEDIEGTRPIYKLANT' A
#
# COMPACT_ATOMS: atom_id res chain seq x y z
N ILE A 1 6.51 13.69 -13.49
CA ILE A 1 5.12 14.02 -13.09
C ILE A 1 4.45 12.75 -12.60
N THR A 2 3.66 12.80 -11.54
CA THR A 2 2.90 11.65 -11.00
C THR A 2 1.40 11.98 -11.04
N TYR A 3 0.55 11.02 -10.66
CA TYR A 3 -0.91 11.18 -10.66
C TYR A 3 -1.48 11.62 -9.30
N ASP A 4 -0.62 12.00 -8.34
CA ASP A 4 -1.01 12.47 -7.00
C ASP A 4 -2.00 11.53 -6.26
N VAL A 5 -1.78 10.22 -6.39
CA VAL A 5 -2.59 9.21 -5.69
C VAL A 5 -2.21 9.21 -4.21
N SER A 6 -3.19 9.43 -3.32
CA SER A 6 -2.96 9.53 -1.87
C SER A 6 -2.39 8.26 -1.24
N LYS A 7 -2.89 7.08 -1.62
CA LYS A 7 -2.49 5.77 -1.08
C LYS A 7 -2.58 4.67 -2.13
N TYR A 8 -1.65 3.73 -2.10
CA TYR A 8 -1.65 2.50 -2.92
C TYR A 8 -1.68 1.26 -2.03
N PHE A 9 -2.75 0.48 -2.10
CA PHE A 9 -2.93 -0.70 -1.27
C PHE A 9 -2.45 -1.98 -1.96
N VAL A 10 -1.54 -2.71 -1.33
CA VAL A 10 -1.21 -4.09 -1.66
C VAL A 10 -1.99 -5.00 -0.73
N ILE A 11 -2.78 -5.92 -1.30
CA ILE A 11 -3.69 -6.79 -0.54
C ILE A 11 -3.26 -8.24 -0.72
N HIS A 12 -2.95 -8.93 0.37
CA HIS A 12 -2.65 -10.36 0.31
C HIS A 12 -3.05 -11.10 1.60
N ASN A 13 -3.75 -12.24 1.50
CA ASN A 13 -4.25 -12.99 2.65
C ASN A 13 -3.23 -13.98 3.27
N ILE A 14 -2.26 -14.47 2.50
CA ILE A 14 -1.20 -15.37 2.99
C ILE A 14 -0.15 -14.58 3.79
N PRO A 15 0.14 -14.95 5.06
CA PRO A 15 1.14 -14.28 5.89
C PRO A 15 2.54 -14.23 5.28
N ALA A 16 3.06 -15.34 4.75
CA ALA A 16 4.40 -15.39 4.15
C ALA A 16 4.58 -14.42 2.96
N GLN A 17 3.52 -14.20 2.18
CA GLN A 17 3.55 -13.22 1.10
C GLN A 17 3.53 -11.77 1.63
N ARG A 18 2.78 -11.52 2.72
CA ARG A 18 2.83 -10.21 3.39
C ARG A 18 4.21 -9.95 3.99
N GLU A 19 4.85 -10.94 4.59
CA GLU A 19 6.21 -10.83 5.12
C GLU A 19 7.20 -10.43 4.03
N LEU A 20 7.17 -11.12 2.88
CA LEU A 20 7.98 -10.76 1.71
C LEU A 20 7.75 -9.30 1.27
N VAL A 21 6.49 -8.89 1.17
CA VAL A 21 6.15 -7.50 0.76
C VAL A 21 6.65 -6.50 1.81
N SER A 22 6.52 -6.78 3.11
CA SER A 22 7.06 -5.94 4.17
C SER A 22 8.58 -5.77 4.05
N THR A 23 9.33 -6.84 3.81
CA THR A 23 10.79 -6.76 3.59
C THR A 23 11.15 -5.88 2.39
N ILE A 24 10.40 -6.00 1.28
CA ILE A 24 10.60 -5.14 0.10
C ILE A 24 10.29 -3.67 0.44
N MET A 25 9.20 -3.42 1.15
CA MET A 25 8.81 -2.06 1.56
C MET A 25 9.85 -1.44 2.48
N GLU A 26 10.36 -2.18 3.48
CA GLU A 26 11.41 -1.72 4.38
C GLU A 26 12.69 -1.34 3.63
N HIS A 27 13.12 -2.18 2.68
CA HIS A 27 14.30 -1.90 1.87
C HIS A 27 14.22 -0.54 1.15
N TRP A 28 13.04 -0.21 0.60
CA TRP A 28 12.85 1.04 -0.16
C TRP A 28 12.43 2.24 0.69
N LYS A 29 11.72 2.05 1.81
CA LYS A 29 11.27 3.14 2.69
C LYS A 29 12.38 3.67 3.59
N SER A 30 13.17 2.77 4.18
CA SER A 30 14.13 3.12 5.24
C SER A 30 15.49 2.42 5.11
N GLY A 31 15.57 1.32 4.34
CA GLY A 31 16.82 0.60 4.09
C GLY A 31 17.75 1.29 3.08
N PHE A 32 18.78 0.56 2.66
CA PHE A 32 19.77 1.07 1.67
C PHE A 32 19.12 1.54 0.36
N GLY A 33 18.05 0.88 -0.09
CA GLY A 33 17.32 1.28 -1.29
C GLY A 33 16.79 2.72 -1.21
N SER A 34 16.47 3.20 -0.01
CA SER A 34 15.97 4.55 0.24
C SER A 34 17.00 5.65 0.02
N THR A 35 18.29 5.36 0.19
CA THR A 35 19.38 6.31 -0.08
C THR A 35 19.87 6.21 -1.52
N TYR A 36 19.82 5.00 -2.09
CA TYR A 36 20.21 4.74 -3.47
C TYR A 36 19.22 5.37 -4.48
N ASN A 37 17.91 5.30 -4.20
CA ASN A 37 16.88 5.86 -5.08
C ASN A 37 15.78 6.58 -4.28
N PRO A 38 15.91 7.91 -4.11
CA PRO A 38 14.91 8.73 -3.42
C PRO A 38 13.53 8.68 -4.07
N ASP A 39 13.43 8.61 -5.40
CA ASP A 39 12.12 8.54 -6.08
C ASP A 39 11.36 7.26 -5.70
N ARG A 40 12.08 6.14 -5.53
CA ARG A 40 11.48 4.90 -5.03
C ARG A 40 11.05 5.04 -3.58
N LYS A 41 11.85 5.68 -2.73
CA LYS A 41 11.46 5.96 -1.34
C LYS A 41 10.15 6.75 -1.29
N ASP A 42 10.04 7.81 -2.07
CA ASP A 42 8.86 8.66 -2.13
C ASP A 42 7.64 7.88 -2.63
N ALA A 43 7.79 7.09 -3.71
CA ALA A 43 6.73 6.23 -4.21
C ALA A 43 6.27 5.19 -3.18
N PHE A 44 7.19 4.57 -2.45
CA PHE A 44 6.86 3.57 -1.43
C PHE A 44 6.18 4.18 -0.19
N THR A 45 6.40 5.46 0.12
CA THR A 45 5.78 6.14 1.27
C THR A 45 4.24 6.08 1.23
N GLY A 46 3.65 6.13 0.04
CA GLY A 46 2.20 5.99 -0.16
C GLY A 46 1.67 4.55 -0.14
N VAL A 47 2.53 3.53 -0.04
CA VAL A 47 2.14 2.12 -0.12
C VAL A 47 1.74 1.56 1.25
N GLU A 48 0.57 0.92 1.28
CA GLU A 48 -0.01 0.25 2.46
C GLU A 48 -0.22 -1.23 2.18
N LEU A 49 0.18 -2.09 3.12
CA LEU A 49 0.01 -3.54 3.03
C LEU A 49 -1.10 -3.99 3.98
N VAL A 50 -2.15 -4.62 3.44
CA VAL A 50 -3.28 -5.11 4.23
C VAL A 50 -3.62 -6.56 3.89
N ASN A 51 -4.36 -7.23 4.78
CA ASN A 51 -4.68 -8.64 4.62
C ASN A 51 -5.95 -8.92 3.79
N SER A 52 -6.75 -7.90 3.49
CA SER A 52 -8.03 -8.05 2.77
C SER A 52 -8.52 -6.72 2.21
N ILE A 53 -9.42 -6.79 1.23
CA ILE A 53 -10.11 -5.63 0.67
C ILE A 53 -11.00 -4.93 1.71
N ALA A 54 -11.59 -5.70 2.64
CA ALA A 54 -12.42 -5.14 3.71
C ALA A 54 -11.61 -4.21 4.62
N VAL A 55 -10.37 -4.58 4.95
CA VAL A 55 -9.46 -3.71 5.72
C VAL A 55 -9.11 -2.46 4.92
N ALA A 56 -8.79 -2.56 3.63
CA ALA A 56 -8.50 -1.38 2.79
C ALA A 56 -9.70 -0.40 2.75
N VAL A 57 -10.91 -0.92 2.52
CA VAL A 57 -12.14 -0.11 2.48
C VAL A 57 -12.38 0.60 3.82
N ARG A 58 -12.22 -0.11 4.93
CA ARG A 58 -12.36 0.47 6.27
C ARG A 58 -11.30 1.54 6.53
N THR A 59 -10.04 1.29 6.17
CA THR A 59 -8.97 2.28 6.31
C THR A 59 -9.28 3.56 5.54
N ILE A 60 -9.80 3.45 4.32
CA ILE A 60 -10.21 4.63 3.54
C ILE A 60 -11.39 5.34 4.20
N GLU A 61 -12.40 4.60 4.68
CA GLU A 61 -13.55 5.17 5.38
C GLU A 61 -13.17 5.88 6.69
N ASP A 62 -12.22 5.33 7.45
CA ASP A 62 -11.69 5.94 8.68
C ASP A 62 -10.91 7.24 8.39
N ILE A 63 -10.22 7.34 7.24
CA ILE A 63 -9.44 8.52 6.83
C ILE A 63 -10.34 9.60 6.24
N GLU A 64 -11.24 9.22 5.33
CA GLU A 64 -12.02 10.14 4.50
C GLU A 64 -13.41 10.44 5.08
N GLY A 65 -13.82 9.72 6.13
CA GLY A 65 -15.15 9.80 6.74
C GLY A 65 -16.28 9.24 5.86
N THR A 66 -15.95 8.63 4.73
CA THR A 66 -16.91 8.06 3.80
C THR A 66 -16.37 6.80 3.14
N ARG A 67 -17.25 5.82 2.93
CA ARG A 67 -16.88 4.55 2.32
C ARG A 67 -16.54 4.74 0.83
N PRO A 68 -15.41 4.22 0.34
CA PRO A 68 -15.05 4.35 -1.07
C PRO A 68 -15.99 3.57 -2.00
N ILE A 69 -16.07 4.01 -3.25
CA ILE A 69 -16.67 3.25 -4.34
C ILE A 69 -15.64 2.22 -4.83
N TYR A 70 -16.02 0.95 -4.89
CA TYR A 70 -15.16 -0.12 -5.40
C TYR A 70 -16.00 -1.20 -6.07
N LYS A 71 -15.35 -1.98 -6.94
CA LYS A 71 -15.95 -3.17 -7.58
C LYS A 71 -14.99 -4.34 -7.42
N LEU A 72 -15.53 -5.52 -7.10
CA LEU A 72 -14.78 -6.76 -7.14
C LEU A 72 -14.86 -7.35 -8.55
N ALA A 73 -13.77 -7.94 -9.02
CA ALA A 73 -13.66 -8.44 -10.39
C ALA A 73 -14.70 -9.54 -10.76
N ASN A 74 -15.36 -10.13 -9.76
CA ASN A 74 -16.29 -11.25 -9.94
C ASN A 74 -17.72 -10.92 -9.45
N THR A 75 -18.13 -9.65 -9.51
CA THR A 75 -19.51 -9.22 -9.18
C THR A 75 -20.08 -8.33 -10.28
#